data_AF-A0A517NX13-F1
#
_entry.id   AF-A0A517NX13-F1
#
_cell.length_a   1.000
_cell.length_b   1.000
_cell.length_c   1.000
_cell.angle_alpha   90.00
_cell.angle_beta   90.00
_cell.angle_gamma   90.00
#
_symmetry.space_group_name_H-M   'P 1'
#
loop_
_entity.id
_entity.type
_entity.pdbx_description
1 polymer ?
#
loop_
_entity_poly.entity_id
_entity_poly.type
_entity_poly.pdbx_seq_one_letter_code
_entity_poly.pdbx_strand_id
1 'polypeptide(L)'
;MFRRALSIFAAVTFVVACFSTVNVSADTVVLGEDESLTSGIPGKGPLRVGQIKKWLESDANHETLDVKLPKGLDAAKANIFIPEDNPMTRAKIELGRQLFFDPRLSSDSTISCASCHHPDKGYGFDTQFGVGVGGQEGNRNSPIAYNRIVSKSQFWDGRADSLEDQAVGPIANAIEMGNTHEACIASIKEIPGYRLQFQKVFGKGGINIDNVGKAIATFERAIVTAPAPYDYYAPIERFEKLFADDLDDLDDDLLERYEDMKADAQEHSMSESAQRGMKLFASKAKCAECHAGANFADEQYHNLGVGMDADEPDWGRHTVTKEEKDKGAFKTPTLRNIALSPPYMHDGSQKTLEEVVEWYNKGGHKNKWLSDKMKALELNDQEKKDLVAFMVEGLTSDFPKVEDSRLPVAATKKKKPNGEPKAAGKKPAAKKQADKKQADNKAAKKEMADAKPAKETAAKKPEADKPAKPVMKDESPKVADAEPVKQPVPAAAPAAKTAAPGFLGVKCDGRVTETAARVTGVYAGGAAEAADLKVGDDIVQVGTVTIANFNDLRSVMTGLKAGDEVLIQVRRDGKMVTTKLTLGAAPQ
;
A
#
# COMPACT_ATOMS: atom_id res chain seq x y z
N MET A 1 -72.68 -29.35 33.43
CA MET A 1 -72.75 -29.39 31.95
C MET A 1 -71.32 -29.40 31.41
N PHE A 2 -70.98 -30.42 30.61
CA PHE A 2 -69.96 -30.49 29.52
C PHE A 2 -68.85 -29.42 29.52
N ARG A 3 -67.53 -29.69 29.38
CA ARG A 3 -66.83 -30.65 28.50
C ARG A 3 -65.29 -30.51 28.71
N ARG A 4 -64.56 -31.64 28.72
CA ARG A 4 -63.25 -31.97 28.06
C ARG A 4 -62.03 -31.02 28.25
N ALA A 5 -60.78 -31.45 28.36
CA ALA A 5 -60.06 -32.74 28.32
C ALA A 5 -58.65 -32.48 28.93
N LEU A 6 -58.20 -33.28 29.89
CA LEU A 6 -57.33 -34.47 29.78
C LEU A 6 -55.87 -34.17 29.35
N SER A 7 -55.00 -34.16 30.36
CA SER A 7 -53.54 -34.19 30.31
C SER A 7 -53.01 -35.48 29.68
N ILE A 8 -52.00 -35.37 28.82
CA ILE A 8 -51.24 -36.51 28.30
C ILE A 8 -49.74 -36.27 28.58
N PHE A 9 -49.17 -37.20 29.35
CA PHE A 9 -47.74 -37.43 29.52
C PHE A 9 -47.09 -37.77 28.17
N ALA A 10 -45.95 -37.16 27.86
CA ALA A 10 -45.06 -37.64 26.80
C ALA A 10 -43.61 -37.66 27.32
N ALA A 11 -42.99 -38.82 27.18
CA ALA A 11 -41.65 -39.16 27.61
C ALA A 11 -40.58 -38.30 26.91
N VAL A 12 -39.60 -37.84 27.69
CA VAL A 12 -38.39 -37.17 27.19
C VAL A 12 -37.36 -38.24 26.85
N THR A 13 -37.16 -38.47 25.56
CA THR A 13 -36.04 -39.28 25.04
C THR A 13 -34.79 -38.39 24.99
N PHE A 14 -33.77 -38.75 25.77
CA PHE A 14 -32.47 -38.10 25.77
C PHE A 14 -31.71 -38.47 24.48
N VAL A 15 -31.59 -37.53 23.54
CA VAL A 15 -30.64 -37.64 22.42
C VAL A 15 -29.34 -36.97 22.87
N VAL A 16 -28.35 -37.78 23.22
CA VAL A 16 -26.97 -37.31 23.40
C VAL A 16 -26.39 -37.07 22.01
N ALA A 17 -26.41 -35.82 21.56
CA ALA A 17 -25.62 -35.38 20.42
C ALA A 17 -24.16 -35.28 20.86
N CYS A 18 -23.33 -36.27 20.50
CA CYS A 18 -21.88 -36.12 20.52
C CYS A 18 -21.49 -35.07 19.48
N PHE A 19 -21.40 -33.81 19.89
CA PHE A 19 -20.57 -32.85 19.20
C PHE A 19 -19.12 -33.17 19.55
N SER A 20 -18.45 -33.93 18.67
CA SER A 20 -17.00 -33.95 18.64
C SER A 20 -16.55 -32.56 18.20
N THR A 21 -16.31 -31.67 19.15
CA THR A 21 -15.52 -30.45 18.91
C THR A 21 -14.12 -30.92 18.57
N VAL A 22 -13.82 -31.01 17.27
CA VAL A 22 -12.44 -31.10 16.81
C VAL A 22 -11.83 -29.76 17.19
N ASN A 23 -11.14 -29.73 18.34
CA ASN A 23 -10.28 -28.61 18.69
C ASN A 23 -9.10 -28.71 17.72
N VAL A 24 -9.28 -28.14 16.52
CA VAL A 24 -8.16 -27.84 15.64
C VAL A 24 -7.34 -26.83 16.42
N SER A 25 -6.20 -27.26 16.95
CA SER A 25 -5.22 -26.36 17.55
C SER A 25 -4.85 -25.35 16.46
N ALA A 26 -5.38 -24.13 16.54
CA ALA A 26 -4.99 -23.09 15.62
C ALA A 26 -3.48 -22.86 15.76
N ASP A 27 -2.77 -22.79 14.63
CA ASP A 27 -1.35 -22.44 14.60
C ASP A 27 -1.22 -20.98 15.03
N THR A 28 -0.87 -20.76 16.30
CA THR A 28 -0.68 -19.42 16.86
C THR A 28 0.64 -18.84 16.37
N VAL A 29 0.58 -17.67 15.75
CA VAL A 29 1.75 -16.94 15.24
C VAL A 29 1.81 -15.52 15.78
N VAL A 30 3.00 -15.04 16.11
CA VAL A 30 3.24 -13.62 16.43
C VAL A 30 3.77 -12.94 15.15
N LEU A 31 2.99 -11.99 14.63
CA LEU A 31 3.37 -11.28 13.40
C LEU A 31 4.61 -10.41 13.65
N GLY A 32 5.52 -10.36 12.66
CA GLY A 32 6.79 -9.64 12.78
C GLY A 32 7.92 -10.47 13.41
N GLU A 33 7.61 -11.45 14.26
CA GLU A 33 8.60 -12.33 14.92
C GLU A 33 8.81 -13.66 14.17
N ASP A 34 7.74 -14.25 13.61
CA ASP A 34 7.86 -15.47 12.79
C ASP A 34 8.35 -15.14 11.37
N GLU A 35 9.68 -15.11 11.18
CA GLU A 35 10.31 -14.88 9.87
C GLU A 35 9.83 -15.88 8.79
N SER A 36 9.30 -17.05 9.15
CA SER A 36 8.86 -18.05 8.18
C SER A 36 7.63 -17.61 7.40
N LEU A 37 6.84 -16.66 7.90
CA LEU A 37 5.66 -16.11 7.21
C LEU A 37 6.04 -15.31 5.95
N THR A 38 7.21 -14.67 5.95
CA THR A 38 7.64 -13.75 4.89
C THR A 38 8.91 -14.21 4.14
N SER A 39 9.58 -15.26 4.62
CA SER A 39 10.74 -15.88 3.96
C SER A 39 10.40 -16.66 2.67
N GLY A 40 9.12 -16.94 2.46
CA GLY A 40 8.58 -17.67 1.32
C GLY A 40 8.99 -19.15 1.21
N ILE A 41 8.65 -19.79 0.08
CA ILE A 41 8.96 -21.22 -0.10
C ILE A 41 10.48 -21.44 -0.05
N PRO A 42 11.02 -22.39 0.74
CA PRO A 42 12.46 -22.60 0.86
C PRO A 42 13.20 -22.95 -0.44
N GLY A 43 14.45 -22.49 -0.54
CA GLY A 43 15.40 -22.78 -1.64
C GLY A 43 15.95 -21.52 -2.32
N LYS A 44 16.70 -21.66 -3.42
CA LYS A 44 17.31 -20.52 -4.14
C LYS A 44 16.76 -20.32 -5.56
N GLY A 45 16.75 -19.07 -6.02
CA GLY A 45 16.37 -18.69 -7.38
C GLY A 45 14.89 -18.87 -7.70
N PRO A 46 14.49 -18.65 -8.98
CA PRO A 46 13.09 -18.67 -9.39
C PRO A 46 12.35 -19.96 -9.02
N LEU A 47 11.10 -19.79 -8.62
CA LEU A 47 10.30 -20.83 -7.97
C LEU A 47 9.69 -21.79 -9.02
N ARG A 48 10.12 -23.05 -8.99
CA ARG A 48 9.66 -24.07 -9.93
C ARG A 48 8.37 -24.74 -9.44
N VAL A 49 7.52 -25.17 -10.37
CA VAL A 49 6.24 -25.85 -10.09
C VAL A 49 6.39 -27.02 -9.11
N GLY A 50 7.46 -27.82 -9.22
CA GLY A 50 7.71 -28.94 -8.30
C GLY A 50 7.96 -28.51 -6.85
N GLN A 51 8.65 -27.37 -6.64
CA GLN A 51 8.88 -26.82 -5.30
C GLN A 51 7.57 -26.29 -4.70
N ILE A 52 6.80 -25.56 -5.50
CA ILE A 52 5.47 -25.06 -5.13
C ILE A 52 4.56 -26.22 -4.74
N LYS A 53 4.46 -27.23 -5.60
CA LYS A 53 3.62 -28.41 -5.36
C LYS A 53 3.98 -29.09 -4.05
N LYS A 54 5.26 -29.40 -3.85
CA LYS A 54 5.75 -30.05 -2.62
C LYS A 54 5.44 -29.24 -1.37
N TRP A 55 5.61 -27.93 -1.42
CA TRP A 55 5.33 -27.07 -0.27
C TRP A 55 3.82 -26.99 0.03
N LEU A 56 2.98 -26.90 -1.00
CA LEU A 56 1.52 -26.91 -0.87
C LEU A 56 0.92 -28.25 -0.40
N GLU A 57 1.69 -29.34 -0.33
CA GLU A 57 1.25 -30.63 0.20
C GLU A 57 1.16 -30.65 1.74
N SER A 58 1.79 -29.69 2.43
CA SER A 58 1.66 -29.55 3.89
C SER A 58 0.30 -28.94 4.26
N ASP A 59 -0.49 -29.65 5.06
CA ASP A 59 -1.80 -29.17 5.54
C ASP A 59 -1.66 -27.92 6.42
N ALA A 60 -0.60 -27.83 7.22
CA ALA A 60 -0.29 -26.65 8.04
C ALA A 60 -0.17 -25.34 7.23
N ASN A 61 0.14 -25.41 5.93
CA ASN A 61 0.19 -24.21 5.09
C ASN A 61 -1.20 -23.66 4.76
N HIS A 62 -2.26 -24.46 4.90
CA HIS A 62 -3.64 -24.11 4.57
C HIS A 62 -4.51 -23.86 5.81
N GLU A 63 -3.99 -24.14 7.00
CA GLU A 63 -4.66 -23.86 8.26
C GLU A 63 -4.76 -22.35 8.50
N THR A 64 -5.90 -21.95 9.10
CA THR A 64 -6.09 -20.56 9.50
C THR A 64 -5.24 -20.26 10.72
N LEU A 65 -4.47 -19.17 10.62
CA LEU A 65 -3.56 -18.73 11.67
C LEU A 65 -4.32 -18.04 12.80
N ASP A 66 -3.96 -18.35 14.04
CA ASP A 66 -4.31 -17.55 15.21
C ASP A 66 -3.26 -16.46 15.40
N VAL A 67 -3.53 -15.27 14.86
CA VAL A 67 -2.57 -14.17 14.83
C VAL A 67 -2.54 -13.39 16.13
N LYS A 68 -1.33 -13.18 16.64
CA LYS A 68 -0.99 -12.25 17.72
C LYS A 68 -0.11 -11.13 17.20
N LEU A 69 -0.17 -9.99 17.87
CA LEU A 69 0.70 -8.85 17.61
C LEU A 69 1.86 -8.86 18.62
N PRO A 70 3.05 -8.37 18.23
CA PRO A 70 4.21 -8.31 19.11
C PRO A 70 4.04 -7.21 20.16
N LYS A 71 4.94 -7.21 21.16
CA LYS A 71 4.96 -6.22 22.25
C LYS A 71 4.82 -4.79 21.71
N GLY A 72 4.01 -3.98 22.37
CA GLY A 72 3.76 -2.59 21.99
C GLY A 72 2.58 -2.46 21.03
N LEU A 73 2.55 -3.26 19.96
CA LEU A 73 1.41 -3.29 19.03
C LEU A 73 0.27 -4.20 19.51
N ASP A 74 0.54 -5.13 20.43
CA ASP A 74 -0.43 -5.97 21.13
C ASP A 74 -1.52 -5.18 21.87
N ALA A 75 -1.22 -3.95 22.27
CA ALA A 75 -2.22 -3.02 22.80
C ALA A 75 -3.32 -2.64 21.77
N ALA A 76 -3.09 -2.84 20.46
CA ALA A 76 -4.08 -2.70 19.38
C ALA A 76 -4.74 -4.02 18.97
N LYS A 77 -4.73 -5.07 19.82
CA LYS A 77 -5.41 -6.35 19.52
C LYS A 77 -6.88 -6.18 19.14
N ALA A 78 -7.58 -5.20 19.72
CA ALA A 78 -8.98 -4.93 19.43
C ALA A 78 -9.19 -4.27 18.05
N ASN A 79 -8.12 -3.76 17.44
CA ASN A 79 -8.12 -3.14 16.11
C ASN A 79 -7.73 -4.13 15.01
N ILE A 80 -7.33 -5.36 15.33
CA ILE A 80 -7.03 -6.40 14.34
C ILE A 80 -8.25 -6.58 13.43
N PHE A 81 -8.04 -6.43 12.12
CA PHE A 81 -9.06 -6.60 11.11
C PHE A 81 -8.63 -7.63 10.05
N ILE A 82 -9.20 -8.83 10.18
CA ILE A 82 -9.13 -9.91 9.19
C ILE A 82 -10.56 -10.21 8.75
N PRO A 83 -10.91 -9.99 7.47
CA PRO A 83 -12.23 -10.33 6.96
C PRO A 83 -12.52 -11.83 7.10
N GLU A 84 -13.75 -12.18 7.49
CA GLU A 84 -14.18 -13.58 7.64
C GLU A 84 -14.03 -14.37 6.33
N ASP A 85 -14.22 -13.72 5.19
CA ASP A 85 -14.08 -14.30 3.85
C ASP A 85 -12.65 -14.23 3.30
N ASN A 86 -11.70 -13.75 4.11
CA ASN A 86 -10.27 -13.72 3.81
C ASN A 86 -9.38 -14.08 5.02
N PRO A 87 -9.52 -15.29 5.60
CA PRO A 87 -8.69 -15.72 6.73
C PRO A 87 -7.22 -15.82 6.34
N MET A 88 -6.30 -15.53 7.26
CA MET A 88 -4.86 -15.62 7.00
C MET A 88 -4.38 -17.07 7.09
N THR A 89 -3.66 -17.53 6.06
CA THR A 89 -2.98 -18.84 6.02
C THR A 89 -1.58 -18.67 5.46
N ARG A 90 -0.63 -19.55 5.79
CA ARG A 90 0.75 -19.45 5.27
C ARG A 90 0.79 -19.48 3.74
N ALA A 91 -0.03 -20.35 3.12
CA ALA A 91 -0.15 -20.46 1.67
C ALA A 91 -0.69 -19.19 1.01
N LYS A 92 -1.64 -18.50 1.65
CA LYS A 92 -2.20 -17.25 1.13
C LYS A 92 -1.23 -16.08 1.32
N ILE A 93 -0.53 -16.01 2.45
CA ILE A 93 0.55 -15.03 2.68
C ILE A 93 1.64 -15.21 1.62
N GLU A 94 2.09 -16.44 1.36
CA GLU A 94 3.13 -16.70 0.35
C GLU A 94 2.68 -16.36 -1.08
N LEU A 95 1.42 -16.69 -1.43
CA LEU A 95 0.85 -16.29 -2.71
C LEU A 95 0.80 -14.76 -2.84
N GLY A 96 0.38 -14.07 -1.77
CA GLY A 96 0.36 -12.61 -1.68
C GLY A 96 1.74 -11.99 -1.83
N ARG A 97 2.75 -12.53 -1.13
CA ARG A 97 4.15 -12.11 -1.24
C ARG A 97 4.62 -12.19 -2.69
N GLN A 98 4.43 -13.34 -3.35
CA GLN A 98 4.83 -13.48 -4.75
C GLN A 98 4.17 -12.42 -5.63
N LEU A 99 2.86 -12.18 -5.48
CA LEU A 99 2.14 -11.18 -6.28
C LEU A 99 2.61 -9.74 -5.99
N PHE A 100 2.89 -9.41 -4.73
CA PHE A 100 3.37 -8.09 -4.31
C PHE A 100 4.68 -7.68 -5.00
N PHE A 101 5.58 -8.65 -5.20
CA PHE A 101 6.88 -8.42 -5.85
C PHE A 101 6.89 -8.70 -7.35
N ASP A 102 5.81 -9.21 -7.94
CA ASP A 102 5.81 -9.66 -9.34
C ASP A 102 5.46 -8.53 -10.31
N PRO A 103 6.41 -8.01 -11.10
CA PRO A 103 6.14 -6.88 -11.98
C PRO A 103 5.23 -7.26 -13.15
N ARG A 104 5.03 -8.56 -13.43
CA ARG A 104 4.17 -9.05 -14.52
C ARG A 104 2.68 -8.75 -14.30
N LEU A 105 2.31 -8.18 -13.15
CA LEU A 105 0.97 -7.67 -12.89
C LEU A 105 0.73 -6.31 -13.58
N SER A 106 1.78 -5.53 -13.89
CA SER A 106 1.68 -4.30 -14.68
C SER A 106 1.60 -4.57 -16.19
N SER A 107 1.11 -3.59 -16.95
CA SER A 107 0.88 -3.73 -18.39
C SER A 107 2.15 -3.92 -19.22
N ASP A 108 3.27 -3.34 -18.78
CA ASP A 108 4.58 -3.45 -19.44
C ASP A 108 5.55 -4.41 -18.70
N SER A 109 5.07 -5.07 -17.64
CA SER A 109 5.85 -5.96 -16.79
C SER A 109 7.05 -5.31 -16.09
N THR A 110 6.98 -4.01 -15.79
CA THR A 110 8.06 -3.25 -15.12
C THR A 110 7.74 -2.84 -13.68
N ILE A 111 6.46 -2.72 -13.32
CA ILE A 111 6.01 -2.22 -12.01
C ILE A 111 5.32 -3.33 -11.21
N SER A 112 5.67 -3.43 -9.92
CA SER A 112 4.97 -4.23 -8.90
C SER A 112 4.58 -3.34 -7.72
N CYS A 113 3.87 -3.88 -6.73
CA CYS A 113 3.59 -3.16 -5.48
C CYS A 113 4.91 -2.74 -4.82
N ALA A 114 5.91 -3.62 -4.84
CA ALA A 114 7.24 -3.37 -4.29
C ALA A 114 8.02 -2.27 -5.03
N SER A 115 7.64 -1.88 -6.25
CA SER A 115 8.27 -0.73 -6.94
C SER A 115 8.03 0.60 -6.20
N CYS A 116 6.96 0.70 -5.41
CA CYS A 116 6.63 1.89 -4.61
C CYS A 116 6.61 1.62 -3.09
N HIS A 117 6.64 0.34 -2.68
CA HIS A 117 6.52 -0.09 -1.28
C HIS A 117 7.57 -1.13 -0.90
N HIS A 118 8.82 -0.96 -1.37
CA HIS A 118 9.89 -1.92 -1.10
C HIS A 118 10.30 -1.91 0.38
N PRO A 119 10.58 -3.08 1.00
CA PRO A 119 11.11 -3.14 2.38
C PRO A 119 12.38 -2.29 2.58
N ASP A 120 13.34 -2.36 1.65
CA ASP A 120 14.59 -1.56 1.68
C ASP A 120 14.37 -0.04 1.56
N LYS A 121 13.15 0.38 1.25
CA LYS A 121 12.72 1.78 1.14
C LYS A 121 11.68 2.14 2.21
N GLY A 122 11.59 1.34 3.26
CA GLY A 122 10.69 1.57 4.39
C GLY A 122 9.22 1.31 4.06
N TYR A 123 8.91 0.49 3.06
CA TYR A 123 7.55 0.28 2.53
C TYR A 123 6.83 1.56 2.06
N GLY A 124 7.57 2.65 1.92
CA GLY A 124 7.28 3.78 1.06
C GLY A 124 8.33 3.85 -0.04
N PHE A 125 8.49 5.01 -0.65
CA PHE A 125 9.53 5.25 -1.64
C PHE A 125 10.16 6.63 -1.44
N ASP A 126 11.43 6.78 -1.83
CA ASP A 126 12.23 7.99 -1.64
C ASP A 126 11.96 9.10 -2.68
N THR A 127 10.91 8.92 -3.48
CA THR A 127 10.41 9.93 -4.42
C THR A 127 9.28 10.73 -3.81
N GLN A 128 9.09 11.96 -4.29
CA GLN A 128 7.98 12.80 -3.86
C GLN A 128 6.63 12.15 -4.18
N PHE A 129 6.49 11.61 -5.40
CA PHE A 129 5.30 10.91 -5.86
C PHE A 129 5.63 9.49 -6.32
N GLY A 130 4.62 8.61 -6.31
CA GLY A 130 4.75 7.27 -6.88
C GLY A 130 5.07 7.33 -8.39
N VAL A 131 6.04 6.53 -8.82
CA VAL A 131 6.48 6.42 -10.22
C VAL A 131 5.99 5.08 -10.79
N GLY A 132 5.13 5.13 -11.79
CA GLY A 132 4.56 3.94 -12.42
C GLY A 132 5.04 3.70 -13.85
N VAL A 133 4.20 2.99 -14.62
CA VAL A 133 4.54 2.51 -15.97
C VAL A 133 4.91 3.66 -16.90
N GLY A 134 5.95 3.45 -17.71
CA GLY A 134 6.49 4.49 -18.59
C GLY A 134 7.13 5.68 -17.87
N GLY A 135 7.38 5.60 -16.55
CA GLY A 135 7.96 6.69 -15.75
C GLY A 135 6.97 7.80 -15.43
N GLN A 136 5.66 7.52 -15.49
CA GLN A 136 4.63 8.48 -15.11
C GLN A 136 4.61 8.68 -13.60
N GLU A 137 4.46 9.93 -13.17
CA GLU A 137 4.36 10.28 -11.75
C GLU A 137 2.90 10.52 -11.37
N GLY A 138 2.52 10.04 -10.18
CA GLY A 138 1.26 10.42 -9.54
C GLY A 138 1.31 11.83 -8.97
N ASN A 139 0.34 12.14 -8.11
CA ASN A 139 0.24 13.42 -7.41
C ASN A 139 0.30 13.29 -5.88
N ARG A 140 0.57 12.08 -5.38
CA ARG A 140 0.69 11.79 -3.95
C ARG A 140 1.92 10.94 -3.67
N ASN A 141 2.49 11.17 -2.51
CA ASN A 141 3.51 10.31 -1.92
C ASN A 141 2.91 8.92 -1.63
N SER A 142 3.70 7.88 -1.84
CA SER A 142 3.29 6.50 -1.61
C SER A 142 3.13 6.24 -0.10
N PRO A 143 1.91 5.97 0.42
CA PRO A 143 1.74 5.71 1.84
C PRO A 143 2.42 4.39 2.25
N ILE A 144 2.83 4.28 3.51
CA ILE A 144 3.46 3.06 4.04
C ILE A 144 2.54 1.84 3.99
N ALA A 145 3.11 0.66 3.73
CA ALA A 145 2.39 -0.60 3.54
C ALA A 145 2.50 -1.63 4.70
N TYR A 146 3.05 -1.25 5.87
CA TYR A 146 3.09 -2.11 7.07
C TYR A 146 2.04 -1.73 8.11
N ASN A 147 1.85 -2.59 9.12
CA ASN A 147 0.86 -2.47 10.21
C ASN A 147 -0.59 -2.31 9.71
N ARG A 148 -0.87 -2.76 8.48
CA ARG A 148 -2.20 -2.61 7.89
C ARG A 148 -3.25 -3.51 8.52
N ILE A 149 -2.83 -4.53 9.27
CA ILE A 149 -3.74 -5.41 10.04
C ILE A 149 -4.54 -4.66 11.11
N VAL A 150 -4.05 -3.54 11.63
CA VAL A 150 -4.75 -2.72 12.64
C VAL A 150 -5.41 -1.47 12.06
N SER A 151 -5.56 -1.40 10.74
CA SER A 151 -5.95 -0.17 10.04
C SER A 151 -6.83 -0.46 8.84
N LYS A 152 -8.12 -0.11 8.93
CA LYS A 152 -9.18 -0.63 8.04
C LYS A 152 -9.29 0.11 6.70
N SER A 153 -9.48 1.43 6.73
CA SER A 153 -9.56 2.25 5.50
C SER A 153 -8.16 2.48 4.93
N GLN A 154 -8.03 2.49 3.62
CA GLN A 154 -6.74 2.62 2.93
C GLN A 154 -6.65 3.89 2.08
N PHE A 155 -5.42 4.22 1.67
CA PHE A 155 -5.01 5.47 1.05
C PHE A 155 -5.10 6.70 1.98
N TRP A 156 -4.41 7.78 1.57
CA TRP A 156 -4.41 9.07 2.25
C TRP A 156 -5.81 9.68 2.43
N ASP A 157 -6.73 9.44 1.49
CA ASP A 157 -8.10 9.96 1.53
C ASP A 157 -9.11 8.92 1.99
N GLY A 158 -8.69 7.71 2.37
CA GLY A 158 -9.60 6.69 2.90
C GLY A 158 -10.59 6.14 1.88
N ARG A 159 -10.33 6.29 0.57
CA ARG A 159 -11.29 5.93 -0.48
C ARG A 159 -11.53 4.43 -0.65
N ALA A 160 -10.67 3.60 -0.07
CA ALA A 160 -10.85 2.15 -0.05
C ALA A 160 -11.20 1.69 1.37
N ASP A 161 -12.29 0.93 1.50
CA ASP A 161 -12.81 0.46 2.79
C ASP A 161 -12.07 -0.77 3.34
N SER A 162 -11.24 -1.40 2.51
CA SER A 162 -10.48 -2.60 2.83
C SER A 162 -9.12 -2.64 2.11
N LEU A 163 -8.20 -3.49 2.59
CA LEU A 163 -6.94 -3.78 1.89
C LEU A 163 -7.19 -4.54 0.59
N GLU A 164 -8.20 -5.40 0.55
CA GLU A 164 -8.58 -6.16 -0.63
C GLU A 164 -8.96 -5.23 -1.79
N ASP A 165 -9.78 -4.21 -1.51
CA ASP A 165 -10.19 -3.21 -2.49
C ASP A 165 -9.03 -2.30 -2.89
N GLN A 166 -8.15 -1.97 -1.94
CA GLN A 166 -6.97 -1.16 -2.21
C GLN A 166 -5.98 -1.90 -3.13
N ALA A 167 -5.69 -3.17 -2.87
CA ALA A 167 -4.63 -3.91 -3.55
C ALA A 167 -4.88 -4.09 -5.05
N VAL A 168 -6.13 -4.07 -5.49
CA VAL A 168 -6.49 -4.22 -6.92
C VAL A 168 -6.58 -2.87 -7.66
N GLY A 169 -6.65 -1.76 -6.93
CA GLY A 169 -6.71 -0.41 -7.49
C GLY A 169 -5.47 -0.04 -8.32
N PRO A 170 -4.24 -0.15 -7.77
CA PRO A 170 -3.00 0.14 -8.49
C PRO A 170 -2.84 -0.61 -9.80
N ILE A 171 -3.29 -1.87 -9.86
CA ILE A 171 -3.24 -2.71 -11.06
C ILE A 171 -3.98 -2.03 -12.23
N ALA A 172 -5.14 -1.41 -11.95
CA ALA A 172 -5.98 -0.76 -12.95
C ALA A 172 -5.65 0.72 -13.21
N ASN A 173 -4.87 1.35 -12.34
CA ASN A 173 -4.54 2.76 -12.48
C ASN A 173 -3.54 2.98 -13.63
N ALA A 174 -3.93 3.77 -14.64
CA ALA A 174 -3.15 4.06 -15.84
C ALA A 174 -1.78 4.71 -15.58
N ILE A 175 -1.64 5.41 -14.45
CA ILE A 175 -0.38 6.05 -14.03
C ILE A 175 0.51 5.06 -13.28
N GLU A 176 -0.09 4.19 -12.46
CA GLU A 176 0.64 3.25 -11.59
C GLU A 176 1.05 1.99 -12.35
N MET A 177 0.25 0.91 -12.35
CA MET A 177 0.60 -0.34 -13.03
C MET A 177 -0.01 -0.46 -14.44
N GLY A 178 -0.98 0.39 -14.77
CA GLY A 178 -1.55 0.60 -16.09
C GLY A 178 -2.11 -0.62 -16.80
N ASN A 179 -2.53 -1.65 -16.08
CA ASN A 179 -3.09 -2.88 -16.64
C ASN A 179 -4.62 -2.87 -16.57
N THR A 180 -5.29 -3.81 -17.22
CA THR A 180 -6.69 -4.13 -16.87
C THR A 180 -6.72 -5.35 -15.97
N HIS A 181 -7.78 -5.49 -15.16
CA HIS A 181 -7.95 -6.68 -14.32
C HIS A 181 -8.03 -7.95 -15.18
N GLU A 182 -8.70 -7.92 -16.33
CA GLU A 182 -8.79 -9.05 -17.26
C GLU A 182 -7.42 -9.45 -17.82
N ALA A 183 -6.62 -8.46 -18.23
CA ALA A 183 -5.28 -8.69 -18.77
C ALA A 183 -4.31 -9.19 -17.69
N CYS A 184 -4.37 -8.64 -16.48
CA CYS A 184 -3.64 -9.14 -15.32
C CYS A 184 -3.97 -10.62 -15.05
N ILE A 185 -5.24 -10.98 -15.01
CA ILE A 185 -5.68 -12.37 -14.80
C ILE A 185 -5.27 -13.28 -15.97
N ALA A 186 -5.28 -12.80 -17.20
CA ALA A 186 -4.75 -13.55 -18.34
C ALA A 186 -3.25 -13.86 -18.15
N SER A 187 -2.45 -12.88 -17.73
CA SER A 187 -1.03 -13.07 -17.42
C SER A 187 -0.80 -14.10 -16.31
N ILE A 188 -1.58 -14.04 -15.22
CA ILE A 188 -1.49 -15.00 -14.11
C ILE A 188 -1.81 -16.43 -14.57
N LYS A 189 -2.81 -16.62 -15.45
CA LYS A 189 -3.20 -17.93 -15.99
C LYS A 189 -2.11 -18.59 -16.85
N GLU A 190 -1.22 -17.82 -17.45
CA GLU A 190 -0.10 -18.33 -18.24
C GLU A 190 1.05 -18.87 -17.37
N ILE A 191 1.04 -18.61 -16.06
CA ILE A 191 2.10 -19.02 -15.12
C ILE A 191 1.65 -20.28 -14.38
N PRO A 192 2.23 -21.47 -14.67
CA PRO A 192 1.76 -22.73 -14.10
C PRO A 192 1.83 -22.78 -12.56
N GLY A 193 2.82 -22.11 -11.96
CA GLY A 193 2.95 -22.02 -10.51
C GLY A 193 1.81 -21.25 -9.86
N TYR A 194 1.36 -20.15 -10.44
CA TYR A 194 0.18 -19.43 -9.94
C TYR A 194 -1.08 -20.25 -10.11
N ARG A 195 -1.30 -20.90 -11.26
CA ARG A 195 -2.48 -21.76 -11.45
C ARG A 195 -2.61 -22.80 -10.33
N LEU A 196 -1.51 -23.45 -9.97
CA LEU A 196 -1.48 -24.43 -8.89
C LEU A 196 -1.80 -23.81 -7.53
N GLN A 197 -1.19 -22.66 -7.20
CA GLN A 197 -1.41 -21.98 -5.93
C GLN A 197 -2.85 -21.48 -5.79
N PHE A 198 -3.37 -20.75 -6.78
CA PHE A 198 -4.76 -20.27 -6.75
C PHE A 198 -5.77 -21.41 -6.68
N GLN A 199 -5.54 -22.52 -7.40
CA GLN A 199 -6.42 -23.69 -7.29
C GLN A 199 -6.39 -24.31 -5.89
N LYS A 200 -5.22 -24.36 -5.24
CA LYS A 200 -5.09 -24.96 -3.91
C LYS A 200 -5.62 -24.03 -2.81
N VAL A 201 -5.39 -22.72 -2.91
CA VAL A 201 -5.77 -21.72 -1.91
C VAL A 201 -7.26 -21.33 -2.02
N PHE A 202 -7.78 -21.19 -3.24
CA PHE A 202 -9.13 -20.65 -3.48
C PHE A 202 -10.06 -21.63 -4.22
N GLY A 203 -9.59 -22.81 -4.59
CA GLY A 203 -10.39 -23.81 -5.28
C GLY A 203 -10.59 -23.53 -6.78
N LYS A 204 -11.58 -24.23 -7.37
CA LYS A 204 -11.91 -24.14 -8.79
C LYS A 204 -12.47 -22.74 -9.09
N GLY A 205 -11.95 -22.08 -10.13
CA GLY A 205 -12.32 -20.70 -10.46
C GLY A 205 -11.62 -19.65 -9.59
N GLY A 206 -10.68 -20.07 -8.74
CA GLY A 206 -9.97 -19.20 -7.81
C GLY A 206 -9.07 -18.14 -8.45
N ILE A 207 -8.76 -18.22 -9.75
CA ILE A 207 -7.95 -17.21 -10.46
C ILE A 207 -8.88 -16.10 -10.98
N ASN A 208 -9.10 -15.10 -10.14
CA ASN A 208 -9.87 -13.88 -10.41
C ASN A 208 -9.25 -12.70 -9.65
N ILE A 209 -9.67 -11.47 -9.98
CA ILE A 209 -9.05 -10.26 -9.42
C ILE A 209 -9.31 -10.11 -7.92
N ASP A 210 -10.50 -10.47 -7.45
CA ASP A 210 -10.83 -10.39 -6.02
C ASP A 210 -9.88 -11.27 -5.19
N ASN A 211 -9.57 -12.48 -5.67
CA ASN A 211 -8.63 -13.38 -5.01
C ASN A 211 -7.17 -12.93 -5.12
N VAL A 212 -6.81 -12.15 -6.15
CA VAL A 212 -5.50 -11.46 -6.21
C VAL A 212 -5.43 -10.42 -5.09
N GLY A 213 -6.47 -9.57 -4.96
CA GLY A 213 -6.59 -8.61 -3.87
C GLY A 213 -6.54 -9.27 -2.50
N LYS A 214 -7.29 -10.35 -2.30
CA LYS A 214 -7.27 -11.14 -1.06
C LYS A 214 -5.89 -11.69 -0.72
N ALA A 215 -5.16 -12.24 -1.70
CA ALA A 215 -3.82 -12.76 -1.47
C ALA A 215 -2.85 -11.64 -1.07
N ILE A 216 -2.79 -10.55 -1.84
CA ILE A 216 -1.91 -9.40 -1.56
C ILE A 216 -2.24 -8.80 -0.17
N ALA A 217 -3.51 -8.53 0.11
CA ALA A 217 -3.96 -7.99 1.39
C ALA A 217 -3.61 -8.92 2.58
N THR A 218 -3.58 -10.24 2.37
CA THR A 218 -3.16 -11.20 3.40
C THR A 218 -1.67 -11.06 3.70
N PHE A 219 -0.84 -10.88 2.67
CA PHE A 219 0.59 -10.64 2.84
C PHE A 219 0.86 -9.29 3.54
N GLU A 220 0.21 -8.21 3.13
CA GLU A 220 0.38 -6.89 3.76
C GLU A 220 -0.01 -6.90 5.24
N ARG A 221 -1.05 -7.65 5.63
CA ARG A 221 -1.41 -7.85 7.04
C ARG A 221 -0.32 -8.56 7.85
N ALA A 222 0.49 -9.40 7.23
CA ALA A 222 1.59 -10.10 7.90
C ALA A 222 2.81 -9.19 8.14
N ILE A 223 2.89 -8.02 7.49
CA ILE A 223 3.97 -7.06 7.68
C ILE A 223 3.65 -6.18 8.88
N VAL A 224 4.23 -6.54 10.03
CA VAL A 224 4.07 -5.83 11.30
C VAL A 224 5.43 -5.35 11.81
N THR A 225 5.48 -4.13 12.36
CA THR A 225 6.70 -3.46 12.83
C THR A 225 6.58 -3.02 14.28
N ALA A 226 7.01 -3.91 15.16
CA ALA A 226 7.14 -3.72 16.60
C ALA A 226 7.90 -4.94 17.17
N PRO A 227 8.50 -4.83 18.36
CA PRO A 227 8.58 -3.64 19.22
C PRO A 227 9.65 -2.63 18.75
N ALA A 228 9.44 -1.35 19.07
CA ALA A 228 10.43 -0.27 18.97
C ALA A 228 10.92 0.14 20.38
N PRO A 229 12.03 0.88 20.55
CA PRO A 229 12.53 1.31 21.86
C PRO A 229 11.49 1.98 22.77
N TYR A 230 10.53 2.74 22.20
CA TYR A 230 9.39 3.28 22.94
C TYR A 230 8.56 2.20 23.65
N ASP A 231 8.36 1.05 23.02
CA ASP A 231 7.51 -0.03 23.53
C ASP A 231 8.13 -0.72 24.77
N TYR A 232 9.45 -0.57 24.97
CA TYR A 232 10.17 -1.01 26.17
C TYR A 232 10.23 0.08 27.24
N TYR A 233 10.42 1.34 26.84
CA TYR A 233 10.57 2.46 27.76
C TYR A 233 9.23 3.00 28.34
N ALA A 234 8.17 3.07 27.55
CA ALA A 234 6.90 3.65 28.01
C ALA A 234 6.25 2.89 29.18
N PRO A 235 6.31 1.54 29.27
CA PRO A 235 5.84 0.81 30.43
C PRO A 235 6.58 1.16 31.72
N ILE A 236 7.92 1.26 31.69
CA ILE A 236 8.70 1.62 32.88
C ILE A 236 8.43 3.05 33.33
N GLU A 237 8.35 4.02 32.41
CA GLU A 237 8.03 5.41 32.76
C GLU A 237 6.66 5.54 33.46
N ARG A 238 5.67 4.75 33.01
CA ARG A 238 4.34 4.70 33.65
C ARG A 238 4.40 4.03 35.01
N PHE A 239 5.19 2.97 35.15
CA PHE A 239 5.37 2.27 36.41
C PHE A 239 6.02 3.18 37.45
N GLU A 240 7.16 3.80 37.14
CA GLU A 240 7.87 4.71 38.03
C GLU A 240 7.01 5.90 38.44
N LYS A 241 6.16 6.39 37.52
CA LYS A 241 5.19 7.45 37.85
C LYS A 241 4.08 6.98 38.79
N LEU A 242 3.61 5.73 38.63
CA LEU A 242 2.53 5.18 39.45
C LEU A 242 2.99 4.87 40.88
N PHE A 243 4.24 4.43 41.03
CA PHE A 243 4.84 4.01 42.29
C PHE A 243 5.85 5.03 42.84
N ALA A 244 5.81 6.28 42.39
CA ALA A 244 6.85 7.27 42.66
C ALA A 244 7.23 7.44 44.15
N ASP A 245 6.27 7.26 45.05
CA ASP A 245 6.46 7.40 46.51
C ASP A 245 6.89 6.10 47.20
N ASP A 246 6.74 4.95 46.54
CA ASP A 246 6.87 3.60 47.13
C ASP A 246 7.82 2.67 46.33
N LEU A 247 8.65 3.23 45.43
CA LEU A 247 9.57 2.41 44.60
C LEU A 247 10.58 1.60 45.44
N ASP A 248 10.94 2.09 46.63
CA ASP A 248 11.84 1.42 47.57
C ASP A 248 11.13 0.34 48.42
N ASP A 249 9.78 0.33 48.42
CA ASP A 249 8.92 -0.52 49.24
C ASP A 249 8.00 -1.41 48.39
N LEU A 250 8.43 -1.76 47.16
CA LEU A 250 7.72 -2.72 46.30
C LEU A 250 7.72 -4.12 46.93
N ASP A 251 6.60 -4.84 46.80
CA ASP A 251 6.59 -6.28 47.09
C ASP A 251 7.45 -7.06 46.08
N ASP A 252 7.83 -8.29 46.44
CA ASP A 252 8.75 -9.12 45.66
C ASP A 252 8.28 -9.29 44.20
N ASP A 253 6.97 -9.49 43.97
CA ASP A 253 6.40 -9.69 42.64
C ASP A 253 6.46 -8.40 41.79
N LEU A 254 6.22 -7.23 42.40
CA LEU A 254 6.33 -5.93 41.73
C LEU A 254 7.78 -5.51 41.50
N LEU A 255 8.67 -5.83 42.42
CA LEU A 255 10.10 -5.56 42.31
C LEU A 255 10.70 -6.35 41.14
N GLU A 256 10.43 -7.67 41.05
CA GLU A 256 10.89 -8.50 39.94
C GLU A 256 10.42 -7.93 38.59
N ARG A 257 9.13 -7.58 38.49
CA ARG A 257 8.57 -6.98 37.27
C ARG A 257 9.21 -5.63 36.93
N TYR A 258 9.51 -4.81 37.93
CA TYR A 258 10.18 -3.52 37.73
C TYR A 258 11.61 -3.71 37.23
N GLU A 259 12.37 -4.64 37.82
CA GLU A 259 13.72 -4.97 37.41
C GLU A 259 13.78 -5.52 35.98
N ASP A 260 12.83 -6.39 35.61
CA ASP A 260 12.69 -6.90 34.24
C ASP A 260 12.42 -5.77 33.24
N MET A 261 11.43 -4.90 33.51
CA MET A 261 11.15 -3.75 32.65
C MET A 261 12.33 -2.79 32.53
N LYS A 262 13.11 -2.64 33.61
CA LYS A 262 14.29 -1.78 33.63
C LYS A 262 15.44 -2.37 32.83
N ALA A 263 15.66 -3.68 32.90
CA ALA A 263 16.63 -4.38 32.06
C ALA A 263 16.27 -4.27 30.58
N ASP A 264 15.02 -4.57 30.23
CA ASP A 264 14.46 -4.44 28.88
C ASP A 264 14.66 -3.02 28.30
N ALA A 265 14.31 -1.99 29.09
CA ALA A 265 14.46 -0.60 28.66
C ALA A 265 15.92 -0.15 28.54
N GLN A 266 16.85 -0.77 29.28
CA GLN A 266 18.28 -0.52 29.15
C GLN A 266 18.86 -1.18 27.90
N GLU A 267 18.44 -2.40 27.58
CA GLU A 267 18.85 -3.10 26.35
C GLU A 267 18.34 -2.36 25.10
N HIS A 268 17.11 -1.83 25.18
CA HIS A 268 16.47 -1.07 24.10
C HIS A 268 16.41 0.42 24.41
N SER A 269 17.55 1.00 24.78
CA SER A 269 17.62 2.38 25.28
C SER A 269 17.32 3.45 24.22
N MET A 270 16.72 4.54 24.69
CA MET A 270 16.60 5.81 23.97
C MET A 270 17.53 6.84 24.59
N SER A 271 18.10 7.73 23.79
CA SER A 271 18.88 8.86 24.30
C SER A 271 18.02 9.77 25.20
N GLU A 272 18.67 10.55 26.07
CA GLU A 272 17.96 11.56 26.87
C GLU A 272 17.16 12.55 26.00
N SER A 273 17.66 12.82 24.79
CA SER A 273 16.98 13.65 23.79
C SER A 273 15.66 13.03 23.35
N ALA A 274 15.67 11.75 22.99
CA ALA A 274 14.48 11.01 22.61
C ALA A 274 13.50 10.83 23.79
N GLN A 275 13.99 10.62 25.02
CA GLN A 275 13.14 10.57 26.22
C GLN A 275 12.43 11.90 26.50
N ARG A 276 13.13 13.04 26.36
CA ARG A 276 12.49 14.37 26.44
C ARG A 276 11.47 14.56 25.31
N GLY A 277 11.82 14.13 24.10
CA GLY A 277 10.95 14.15 22.93
C GLY A 277 9.65 13.38 23.13
N MET A 278 9.74 12.18 23.70
CA MET A 278 8.57 11.35 24.04
C MET A 278 7.62 12.09 24.98
N LYS A 279 8.14 12.72 26.04
CA LYS A 279 7.33 13.48 27.00
C LYS A 279 6.71 14.72 26.34
N LEU A 280 7.48 15.40 25.48
CA LEU A 280 7.02 16.56 24.72
C LEU A 280 5.90 16.22 23.74
N PHE A 281 6.01 15.07 23.04
CA PHE A 281 5.07 14.55 22.06
C PHE A 281 3.64 14.43 22.61
N ALA A 282 3.51 13.95 23.84
CA ALA A 282 2.22 13.79 24.52
C ALA A 282 1.75 15.04 25.30
N SER A 283 2.59 16.07 25.43
CA SER A 283 2.31 17.27 26.23
C SER A 283 2.24 18.53 25.38
N LYS A 284 3.24 19.41 25.46
CA LYS A 284 3.24 20.71 24.78
C LYS A 284 3.14 20.59 23.25
N ALA A 285 3.73 19.56 22.65
CA ALA A 285 3.66 19.37 21.19
C ALA A 285 2.34 18.77 20.69
N LYS A 286 1.53 18.18 21.59
CA LYS A 286 0.17 17.68 21.30
C LYS A 286 0.06 16.67 20.14
N CYS A 287 1.15 16.08 19.70
CA CYS A 287 1.17 15.14 18.57
C CYS A 287 0.28 13.92 18.85
N ALA A 288 0.20 13.50 20.12
CA ALA A 288 -0.66 12.41 20.57
C ALA A 288 -2.18 12.69 20.45
N GLU A 289 -2.62 13.92 20.14
CA GLU A 289 -4.03 14.21 19.88
C GLU A 289 -4.54 13.55 18.57
N CYS A 290 -3.64 13.23 17.63
CA CYS A 290 -3.93 12.48 16.40
C CYS A 290 -3.11 11.19 16.30
N HIS A 291 -1.84 11.21 16.72
CA HIS A 291 -0.95 10.05 16.65
C HIS A 291 -1.01 9.26 17.96
N ALA A 292 -2.16 8.64 18.20
CA ALA A 292 -2.48 7.97 19.45
C ALA A 292 -2.45 6.44 19.34
N GLY A 293 -2.47 5.78 20.51
CA GLY A 293 -2.60 4.33 20.62
C GLY A 293 -1.36 3.57 20.15
N ALA A 294 -1.50 2.25 20.12
CA ALA A 294 -0.40 1.34 19.85
C ALA A 294 0.22 1.53 18.46
N ASN A 295 -0.57 1.95 17.47
CA ASN A 295 -0.11 2.19 16.11
C ASN A 295 0.21 3.67 15.83
N PHE A 296 0.22 4.56 16.83
CA PHE A 296 0.47 6.00 16.63
C PHE A 296 -0.38 6.64 15.53
N ALA A 297 -1.66 6.27 15.46
CA ALA A 297 -2.64 6.77 14.50
C ALA A 297 -4.04 6.63 15.08
N ASP A 298 -4.82 7.72 15.05
CA ASP A 298 -6.23 7.74 15.44
C ASP A 298 -7.17 7.21 14.36
N GLU A 299 -6.65 6.88 13.17
CA GLU A 299 -7.41 6.45 11.99
C GLU A 299 -8.44 7.49 11.49
N GLN A 300 -8.32 8.75 11.93
CA GLN A 300 -9.17 9.87 11.54
C GLN A 300 -8.52 10.70 10.44
N TYR A 301 -9.21 11.78 10.04
CA TYR A 301 -8.85 12.61 8.88
C TYR A 301 -8.78 14.07 9.32
N HIS A 302 -7.66 14.71 9.05
CA HIS A 302 -7.38 16.07 9.50
C HIS A 302 -6.81 16.90 8.35
N ASN A 303 -7.25 18.15 8.24
CA ASN A 303 -6.65 19.13 7.34
C ASN A 303 -5.48 19.82 8.07
N LEU A 304 -4.27 19.60 7.56
CA LEU A 304 -3.02 20.16 8.08
C LEU A 304 -2.58 21.43 7.34
N GLY A 305 -3.34 21.85 6.33
CA GLY A 305 -3.03 22.97 5.44
C GLY A 305 -2.04 22.66 4.31
N VAL A 306 -1.51 21.44 4.26
CA VAL A 306 -0.50 21.04 3.25
C VAL A 306 -1.12 21.13 1.86
N GLY A 307 -0.48 21.89 0.95
CA GLY A 307 -0.93 22.09 -0.44
C GLY A 307 -2.17 22.97 -0.62
N MET A 308 -2.73 23.55 0.44
CA MET A 308 -4.01 24.30 0.38
C MET A 308 -3.87 25.73 -0.17
N ASP A 309 -2.65 26.23 -0.37
CA ASP A 309 -2.32 27.47 -1.09
C ASP A 309 -2.26 27.30 -2.62
N ALA A 310 -2.25 26.06 -3.14
CA ALA A 310 -2.20 25.84 -4.57
C ALA A 310 -3.45 26.39 -5.28
N ASP A 311 -3.32 26.73 -6.56
CA ASP A 311 -4.44 27.16 -7.41
C ASP A 311 -5.51 26.05 -7.49
N GLU A 312 -5.07 24.80 -7.55
CA GLU A 312 -5.91 23.58 -7.54
C GLU A 312 -5.45 22.63 -6.43
N PRO A 313 -5.89 22.84 -5.17
CA PRO A 313 -5.51 21.98 -4.05
C PRO A 313 -6.05 20.55 -4.18
N ASP A 314 -5.30 19.59 -3.63
CA ASP A 314 -5.83 18.25 -3.42
C ASP A 314 -6.89 18.27 -2.31
N TRP A 315 -8.15 18.07 -2.68
CA TRP A 315 -9.26 18.12 -1.73
C TRP A 315 -9.31 16.92 -0.77
N GLY A 316 -8.45 15.91 -0.94
CA GLY A 316 -8.31 14.79 -0.02
C GLY A 316 -9.61 14.04 0.19
N ARG A 317 -10.00 13.84 1.46
CA ARG A 317 -11.19 13.09 1.86
C ARG A 317 -12.49 13.62 1.25
N HIS A 318 -12.59 14.92 0.98
CA HIS A 318 -13.76 15.51 0.31
C HIS A 318 -14.05 14.87 -1.06
N THR A 319 -13.03 14.39 -1.77
CA THR A 319 -13.23 13.70 -3.06
C THR A 319 -14.08 12.43 -2.90
N VAL A 320 -14.04 11.82 -1.72
CA VAL A 320 -14.78 10.61 -1.33
C VAL A 320 -16.14 10.96 -0.72
N THR A 321 -16.17 11.83 0.30
CA THR A 321 -17.37 12.09 1.10
C THR A 321 -18.28 13.16 0.50
N LYS A 322 -17.72 14.07 -0.29
CA LYS A 322 -18.35 15.29 -0.81
C LYS A 322 -18.80 16.28 0.29
N GLU A 323 -18.37 16.08 1.54
CA GLU A 323 -18.67 16.96 2.66
C GLU A 323 -17.70 18.14 2.73
N GLU A 324 -18.19 19.37 2.93
CA GLU A 324 -17.33 20.57 2.93
C GLU A 324 -16.26 20.53 4.02
N LYS A 325 -16.58 19.98 5.20
CA LYS A 325 -15.64 19.89 6.33
C LYS A 325 -14.42 18.99 6.06
N ASP A 326 -14.51 18.13 5.05
CA ASP A 326 -13.46 17.16 4.71
C ASP A 326 -12.47 17.69 3.66
N LYS A 327 -12.64 18.95 3.21
CA LYS A 327 -11.74 19.56 2.21
C LYS A 327 -10.32 19.68 2.77
N GLY A 328 -9.36 19.11 2.03
CA GLY A 328 -7.96 19.09 2.40
C GLY A 328 -7.65 18.17 3.60
N ALA A 329 -8.62 17.37 4.03
CA ALA A 329 -8.42 16.43 5.14
C ALA A 329 -7.84 15.11 4.63
N PHE A 330 -6.81 14.63 5.32
CA PHE A 330 -6.16 13.36 5.02
C PHE A 330 -6.05 12.51 6.26
N LYS A 331 -6.02 11.20 6.05
CA LYS A 331 -5.92 10.19 7.09
C LYS A 331 -4.61 10.38 7.86
N THR A 332 -4.67 10.28 9.19
CA THR A 332 -3.49 10.23 10.05
C THR A 332 -2.67 8.96 9.75
N PRO A 333 -1.43 9.06 9.26
CA PRO A 333 -0.56 7.90 9.09
C PRO A 333 -0.02 7.42 10.44
N THR A 334 0.37 6.15 10.53
CA THR A 334 1.15 5.67 11.69
C THR A 334 2.53 6.31 11.70
N LEU A 335 3.04 6.61 12.89
CA LEU A 335 4.42 7.09 13.07
C LEU A 335 5.42 5.97 13.40
N ARG A 336 4.99 4.71 13.52
CA ARG A 336 5.94 3.60 13.62
C ARG A 336 6.80 3.60 12.37
N ASN A 337 8.12 3.47 12.53
CA ASN A 337 9.13 3.52 11.46
C ASN A 337 9.09 4.77 10.57
N ILE A 338 8.53 5.89 11.05
CA ILE A 338 8.40 7.11 10.23
C ILE A 338 9.74 7.63 9.72
N ALA A 339 10.83 7.47 10.48
CA ALA A 339 12.16 7.90 10.07
C ALA A 339 12.71 7.17 8.83
N LEU A 340 12.09 6.05 8.43
CA LEU A 340 12.54 5.20 7.32
C LEU A 340 11.79 5.46 6.00
N SER A 341 10.84 6.39 5.97
CA SER A 341 10.01 6.65 4.79
C SER A 341 9.90 8.14 4.40
N PRO A 342 11.03 8.88 4.24
CA PRO A 342 10.98 10.19 3.60
C PRO A 342 10.69 10.06 2.09
N PRO A 343 10.14 11.10 1.43
CA PRO A 343 9.64 12.35 2.01
C PRO A 343 8.25 12.17 2.67
N TYR A 344 7.78 13.21 3.34
CA TYR A 344 6.64 13.20 4.24
C TYR A 344 5.44 14.01 3.71
N MET A 345 4.28 13.77 4.34
CA MET A 345 2.94 14.21 3.95
C MET A 345 2.40 13.55 2.69
N HIS A 346 1.11 13.77 2.42
CA HIS A 346 0.45 13.19 1.26
C HIS A 346 1.03 13.68 -0.08
N ASP A 347 1.68 14.84 -0.12
CA ASP A 347 2.26 15.45 -1.32
C ASP A 347 3.80 15.37 -1.36
N GLY A 348 4.43 14.74 -0.36
CA GLY A 348 5.89 14.62 -0.27
C GLY A 348 6.63 15.96 -0.12
N SER A 349 5.94 17.04 0.30
CA SER A 349 6.52 18.39 0.32
C SER A 349 7.55 18.61 1.43
N GLN A 350 7.54 17.81 2.51
CA GLN A 350 8.55 17.86 3.57
C GLN A 350 9.56 16.72 3.38
N LYS A 351 10.83 17.07 3.24
CA LYS A 351 11.92 16.11 2.97
C LYS A 351 12.49 15.50 4.23
N THR A 352 12.39 16.19 5.36
CA THR A 352 12.97 15.76 6.63
C THR A 352 11.97 15.86 7.78
N LEU A 353 12.20 15.11 8.86
CA LEU A 353 11.36 15.18 10.06
C LEU A 353 11.44 16.55 10.73
N GLU A 354 12.56 17.27 10.60
CA GLU A 354 12.69 18.65 11.07
C GLU A 354 11.72 19.58 10.33
N GLU A 355 11.57 19.42 9.01
CA GLU A 355 10.61 20.20 8.23
C GLU A 355 9.16 19.86 8.63
N VAL A 356 8.88 18.59 8.92
CA VAL A 356 7.57 18.15 9.46
C VAL A 356 7.30 18.81 10.82
N VAL A 357 8.25 18.72 11.76
CA VAL A 357 8.10 19.32 13.09
C VAL A 357 7.94 20.84 12.99
N GLU A 358 8.67 21.50 12.09
CA GLU A 358 8.52 22.93 11.86
C GLU A 358 7.15 23.29 11.28
N TRP A 359 6.59 22.45 10.39
CA TRP A 359 5.23 22.62 9.87
C TRP A 359 4.19 22.60 10.99
N TYR A 360 4.24 21.58 11.84
CA TYR A 360 3.35 21.47 13.00
C TYR A 360 3.58 22.60 14.01
N ASN A 361 4.83 23.01 14.24
CA ASN A 361 5.15 24.09 15.17
C ASN A 361 4.51 25.43 14.77
N LYS A 362 4.35 25.68 13.46
CA LYS A 362 3.65 26.86 12.92
C LYS A 362 2.12 26.76 13.01
N GLY A 363 1.59 25.58 13.30
CA GLY A 363 0.15 25.29 13.25
C GLY A 363 -0.37 25.01 11.83
N GLY A 364 0.51 24.61 10.91
CA GLY A 364 0.16 24.37 9.51
C GLY A 364 -0.20 25.64 8.73
N HIS A 365 -0.65 25.46 7.49
CA HIS A 365 -1.06 26.58 6.64
C HIS A 365 -2.56 26.90 6.79
N LYS A 366 -2.85 28.14 7.20
CA LYS A 366 -4.21 28.60 7.50
C LYS A 366 -5.12 28.53 6.28
N ASN A 367 -6.25 27.86 6.45
CA ASN A 367 -7.33 27.83 5.48
C ASN A 367 -8.68 27.64 6.19
N LYS A 368 -9.79 27.78 5.46
CA LYS A 368 -11.16 27.72 6.01
C LYS A 368 -11.48 26.37 6.70
N TRP A 369 -10.86 25.29 6.26
CA TRP A 369 -11.17 23.92 6.70
C TRP A 369 -10.05 23.31 7.55
N LEU A 370 -9.07 24.12 7.97
CA LEU A 370 -7.96 23.67 8.81
C LEU A 370 -8.51 23.02 10.09
N SER A 371 -7.93 21.88 10.47
CA SER A 371 -8.34 21.16 11.68
C SER A 371 -8.18 22.05 12.93
N ASP A 372 -9.11 21.95 13.86
CA ASP A 372 -9.10 22.69 15.13
C ASP A 372 -7.96 22.26 16.07
N LYS A 373 -7.36 21.09 15.81
CA LYS A 373 -6.14 20.60 16.47
C LYS A 373 -4.87 21.29 15.97
N MET A 374 -4.90 21.92 14.79
CA MET A 374 -3.74 22.61 14.23
C MET A 374 -3.57 24.01 14.83
N LYS A 375 -2.66 24.11 15.79
CA LYS A 375 -2.30 25.35 16.50
C LYS A 375 -0.79 25.49 16.57
N ALA A 376 -0.30 26.73 16.60
CA ALA A 376 1.12 26.97 16.84
C ALA A 376 1.53 26.37 18.19
N LEU A 377 2.66 25.65 18.19
CA LEU A 377 3.12 24.88 19.36
C LEU A 377 4.16 25.65 20.19
N GLU A 378 4.74 26.71 19.62
CA GLU A 378 5.77 27.55 20.25
C GLU A 378 6.95 26.74 20.81
N LEU A 379 7.37 25.71 20.07
CA LEU A 379 8.54 24.89 20.37
C LEU A 379 9.81 25.67 20.08
N ASN A 380 10.75 25.62 21.02
CA ASN A 380 12.12 26.10 20.81
C ASN A 380 12.95 25.07 20.02
N ASP A 381 14.16 25.45 19.61
CA ASP A 381 14.99 24.59 18.76
C ASP A 381 15.42 23.27 19.43
N GLN A 382 15.58 23.24 20.75
CA GLN A 382 15.92 22.01 21.47
C GLN A 382 14.70 21.08 21.53
N GLU A 383 13.52 21.63 21.82
CA GLU A 383 12.25 20.88 21.84
C GLU A 383 11.97 20.21 20.48
N LYS A 384 12.24 20.91 19.37
CA LYS A 384 12.10 20.33 18.02
C LYS A 384 13.06 19.17 17.79
N LYS A 385 14.33 19.31 18.20
CA LYS A 385 15.35 18.24 18.09
C LYS A 385 14.99 17.04 18.96
N ASP A 386 14.49 17.28 20.16
CA ASP A 386 14.03 16.23 21.07
C ASP A 386 12.89 15.42 20.42
N LEU A 387 11.90 16.07 19.80
CA LEU A 387 10.83 15.38 19.05
C LEU A 387 11.36 14.54 17.89
N VAL A 388 12.29 15.06 17.10
CA VAL A 388 12.91 14.30 16.01
C VAL A 388 13.67 13.09 16.55
N ALA A 389 14.45 13.27 17.61
CA ALA A 389 15.15 12.16 18.27
C ALA A 389 14.17 11.08 18.73
N PHE A 390 13.02 11.46 19.29
CA PHE A 390 11.98 10.49 19.65
C PHE A 390 11.42 9.72 18.45
N MET A 391 11.11 10.40 17.34
CA MET A 391 10.61 9.72 16.15
C MET A 391 11.65 8.80 15.50
N VAL A 392 12.94 9.16 15.58
CA VAL A 392 14.03 8.36 15.00
C VAL A 392 14.40 7.18 15.89
N GLU A 393 14.62 7.41 17.18
CA GLU A 393 15.10 6.39 18.11
C GLU A 393 13.95 5.60 18.75
N GLY A 394 12.88 6.29 19.15
CA GLY A 394 11.79 5.68 19.90
C GLY A 394 10.80 4.88 19.06
N LEU A 395 10.56 5.31 17.81
CA LEU A 395 9.52 4.75 16.95
C LEU A 395 10.05 3.82 15.85
N THR A 396 11.36 3.62 15.76
CA THR A 396 11.98 2.79 14.73
C THR A 396 12.28 1.39 15.26
N SER A 397 11.78 0.37 14.56
CA SER A 397 12.08 -1.05 14.72
C SER A 397 12.59 -1.63 13.41
N ASP A 398 13.15 -2.84 13.49
CA ASP A 398 13.44 -3.62 12.29
C ASP A 398 12.16 -3.97 11.53
N PHE A 399 12.27 -4.07 10.21
CA PHE A 399 11.24 -4.67 9.38
C PHE A 399 11.37 -6.19 9.38
N PRO A 400 10.26 -6.94 9.30
CA PRO A 400 10.34 -8.38 9.06
C PRO A 400 11.11 -8.62 7.76
N LYS A 401 12.01 -9.60 7.78
CA LYS A 401 12.77 -9.98 6.58
C LYS A 401 11.80 -10.57 5.55
N VAL A 402 11.79 -9.99 4.36
CA VAL A 402 10.95 -10.46 3.26
C VAL A 402 11.83 -10.92 2.12
N GLU A 403 11.56 -12.13 1.63
CA GLU A 403 12.15 -12.59 0.38
C GLU A 403 11.44 -11.94 -0.80
N ASP A 404 12.17 -11.28 -1.69
CA ASP A 404 11.63 -10.44 -2.77
C ASP A 404 11.76 -11.09 -4.17
N SER A 405 12.63 -12.09 -4.32
CA SER A 405 13.06 -12.60 -5.63
C SER A 405 12.42 -13.93 -6.03
N ARG A 406 11.82 -14.63 -5.06
CA ARG A 406 11.28 -15.99 -5.20
C ARG A 406 9.92 -16.03 -5.92
N LEU A 407 9.92 -15.70 -7.21
CA LEU A 407 8.71 -15.69 -8.05
C LEU A 407 8.52 -16.97 -8.89
N PRO A 408 7.27 -17.39 -9.16
CA PRO A 408 7.00 -18.52 -10.05
C PRO A 408 7.53 -18.33 -11.47
N VAL A 409 8.21 -19.35 -11.98
CA VAL A 409 8.74 -19.36 -13.36
C VAL A 409 7.58 -19.35 -14.37
N ALA A 410 7.64 -18.43 -15.33
CA ALA A 410 6.72 -18.41 -16.47
C ALA A 410 6.89 -19.67 -17.33
N ALA A 411 5.83 -20.11 -18.01
CA ALA A 411 5.96 -21.22 -18.95
C ALA A 411 7.00 -20.89 -20.03
N THR A 412 8.00 -21.75 -20.21
CA THR A 412 8.90 -21.62 -21.35
C THR A 412 8.08 -21.89 -22.62
N LYS A 413 7.92 -20.88 -23.48
CA LYS A 413 7.41 -21.11 -24.83
C LYS A 413 8.39 -22.08 -25.50
N LYS A 414 8.02 -23.35 -25.67
CA LYS A 414 8.81 -24.30 -26.45
C LYS A 414 9.08 -23.65 -27.81
N LYS A 415 10.34 -23.31 -28.11
CA LYS A 415 10.73 -23.02 -29.49
C LYS A 415 10.29 -24.23 -30.32
N LYS A 416 9.38 -24.04 -31.27
CA LYS A 416 9.16 -25.05 -32.31
C LYS A 416 10.54 -25.32 -32.94
N PRO A 417 10.93 -26.59 -33.16
CA PRO A 417 12.11 -26.88 -33.97
C PRO A 417 11.87 -26.22 -35.32
N ASN A 418 12.68 -25.24 -35.68
CA ASN A 418 12.66 -24.71 -37.04
C ASN A 418 13.04 -25.87 -37.96
N GLY A 419 12.11 -26.22 -38.86
CA GLY A 419 12.40 -27.13 -39.96
C GLY A 419 13.60 -26.63 -40.75
N GLU A 420 14.36 -27.58 -41.27
CA GLU A 420 15.60 -27.37 -42.03
C GLU A 420 15.45 -26.25 -43.09
N PRO A 421 16.47 -25.40 -43.27
CA PRO A 421 16.46 -24.41 -44.33
C PRO A 421 16.50 -25.11 -45.69
N LYS A 422 15.47 -24.91 -46.51
CA LYS A 422 15.52 -25.25 -47.93
C LYS A 422 16.59 -24.40 -48.62
N ALA A 423 17.48 -25.08 -49.34
CA ALA A 423 18.60 -24.51 -50.07
C ALA A 423 18.15 -23.49 -51.13
N ALA A 424 18.81 -22.32 -51.15
CA ALA A 424 18.72 -21.34 -52.22
C ALA A 424 20.10 -21.19 -52.91
N GLY A 425 20.10 -21.53 -54.20
CA GLY A 425 20.94 -21.04 -55.31
C GLY A 425 22.36 -20.51 -55.08
N LYS A 426 23.33 -21.24 -55.65
CA LYS A 426 24.71 -20.78 -55.95
C LYS A 426 24.75 -19.68 -57.02
N LYS A 427 25.67 -18.72 -56.86
CA LYS A 427 26.51 -18.11 -57.93
C LYS A 427 27.87 -17.64 -57.33
N PRO A 428 28.96 -17.50 -58.12
CA PRO A 428 30.24 -18.17 -57.81
C PRO A 428 31.52 -17.28 -57.71
N ALA A 429 32.58 -17.91 -57.15
CA ALA A 429 34.07 -17.70 -57.28
C ALA A 429 34.69 -16.35 -56.84
N ALA A 430 35.62 -16.25 -55.87
CA ALA A 430 37.03 -16.74 -55.73
C ALA A 430 38.00 -16.12 -56.77
N LYS A 431 39.23 -15.62 -56.51
CA LYS A 431 40.29 -15.97 -55.53
C LYS A 431 41.54 -15.03 -55.71
N LYS A 432 42.51 -15.14 -54.78
CA LYS A 432 43.98 -14.81 -54.81
C LYS A 432 44.41 -13.55 -54.02
N GLN A 433 45.52 -13.52 -53.28
CA GLN A 433 46.62 -14.46 -53.03
C GLN A 433 47.38 -14.06 -51.75
N ALA A 434 48.03 -15.04 -51.11
CA ALA A 434 48.93 -14.90 -49.96
C ALA A 434 50.30 -14.30 -50.35
N ASP A 435 51.00 -13.66 -49.39
CA ASP A 435 52.25 -14.22 -48.83
C ASP A 435 52.94 -13.27 -47.82
N LYS A 436 53.53 -13.91 -46.79
CA LYS A 436 54.86 -13.67 -46.17
C LYS A 436 54.91 -13.42 -44.64
N LYS A 437 55.17 -14.53 -43.93
CA LYS A 437 56.10 -14.81 -42.78
C LYS A 437 56.30 -13.71 -41.71
N GLN A 438 55.97 -13.92 -40.42
CA GLN A 438 56.54 -14.85 -39.39
C GLN A 438 57.91 -14.41 -38.85
N ALA A 439 57.96 -14.05 -37.54
CA ALA A 439 59.09 -14.25 -36.61
C ALA A 439 58.74 -13.80 -35.15
N ASP A 440 58.30 -14.75 -34.34
CA ASP A 440 58.80 -15.17 -33.02
C ASP A 440 59.31 -14.18 -31.92
N ASN A 441 58.60 -14.24 -30.79
CA ASN A 441 59.04 -14.53 -29.39
C ASN A 441 60.04 -13.63 -28.61
N LYS A 442 59.48 -12.90 -27.63
CA LYS A 442 59.68 -13.02 -26.15
C LYS A 442 61.11 -13.08 -25.55
N ALA A 443 61.50 -12.01 -24.83
CA ALA A 443 62.25 -11.87 -23.55
C ALA A 443 62.80 -10.42 -23.47
N ALA A 444 62.98 -9.68 -22.36
CA ALA A 444 63.22 -9.96 -20.96
C ALA A 444 62.87 -8.72 -20.07
N LYS A 445 62.89 -8.91 -18.74
CA LYS A 445 62.55 -7.98 -17.65
C LYS A 445 63.68 -6.98 -17.26
N LYS A 446 63.29 -5.99 -16.41
CA LYS A 446 64.02 -5.32 -15.29
C LYS A 446 65.00 -4.19 -15.68
N GLU A 447 65.13 -3.04 -14.99
CA GLU A 447 65.29 -2.68 -13.55
C GLU A 447 64.65 -1.30 -13.22
N MET A 448 63.92 -1.08 -12.10
CA MET A 448 64.30 -0.70 -10.70
C MET A 448 65.03 0.68 -10.60
N ALA A 449 64.78 1.60 -9.65
CA ALA A 449 64.06 1.62 -8.37
C ALA A 449 63.99 3.06 -7.75
N ASP A 450 63.05 3.26 -6.80
CA ASP A 450 63.03 4.10 -5.57
C ASP A 450 63.26 5.63 -5.65
N ALA A 451 62.67 6.54 -4.84
CA ALA A 451 62.03 6.49 -3.52
C ALA A 451 61.07 7.70 -3.27
N LYS A 452 60.11 7.53 -2.35
CA LYS A 452 59.32 8.57 -1.61
C LYS A 452 60.22 9.25 -0.53
N PRO A 453 59.78 10.16 0.39
CA PRO A 453 58.52 10.90 0.58
C PRO A 453 58.68 12.39 1.02
N ALA A 454 57.58 13.14 1.23
CA ALA A 454 57.25 13.89 2.47
C ALA A 454 56.17 14.98 2.28
N LYS A 455 55.41 15.19 3.36
CA LYS A 455 54.43 16.26 3.65
C LYS A 455 55.12 17.58 4.02
N GLU A 456 54.33 18.67 3.98
CA GLU A 456 54.27 19.87 4.87
C GLU A 456 54.12 21.15 4.02
N THR A 457 53.49 22.27 4.39
CA THR A 457 52.60 22.77 5.48
C THR A 457 52.28 24.22 5.08
N ALA A 458 51.10 24.73 5.48
CA ALA A 458 50.80 26.12 5.87
C ALA A 458 51.07 27.27 4.83
N ALA A 459 50.43 28.44 4.80
CA ALA A 459 49.57 29.17 5.71
C ALA A 459 48.88 30.34 4.97
N LYS A 460 47.86 30.91 5.65
CA LYS A 460 47.49 32.35 5.72
C LYS A 460 46.66 33.06 4.63
N LYS A 461 45.44 33.43 5.08
CA LYS A 461 44.61 34.61 4.75
C LYS A 461 45.35 35.93 5.10
N PRO A 462 44.99 37.11 4.55
CA PRO A 462 43.86 37.96 5.05
C PRO A 462 43.01 38.55 3.89
N GLU A 463 41.69 38.77 3.97
CA GLU A 463 40.87 39.74 4.75
C GLU A 463 40.62 41.09 4.03
N ALA A 464 39.31 41.46 4.03
CA ALA A 464 38.63 42.75 3.79
C ALA A 464 38.93 43.47 2.44
N ASP A 465 37.94 43.92 1.66
CA ASP A 465 37.01 44.98 2.03
C ASP A 465 35.91 45.13 0.95
N LYS A 466 34.72 45.53 1.39
CA LYS A 466 33.67 46.20 0.59
C LYS A 466 33.69 47.66 1.07
N PRO A 467 33.35 48.69 0.26
CA PRO A 467 32.03 48.77 -0.36
C PRO A 467 31.91 49.64 -1.63
N ALA A 468 30.65 49.75 -2.10
CA ALA A 468 30.02 50.87 -2.81
C ALA A 468 29.54 50.57 -4.24
N LYS A 469 28.21 50.64 -4.39
CA LYS A 469 27.52 50.88 -5.67
C LYS A 469 27.80 52.32 -6.13
N PRO A 470 27.70 52.60 -7.44
CA PRO A 470 26.55 53.40 -7.86
C PRO A 470 25.91 52.97 -9.19
N VAL A 471 24.75 53.58 -9.39
CA VAL A 471 23.72 53.40 -10.41
C VAL A 471 24.06 54.20 -11.69
N MET A 472 23.65 53.71 -12.87
CA MET A 472 22.88 54.43 -13.91
C MET A 472 23.27 54.02 -15.35
N LYS A 473 22.23 53.53 -16.06
CA LYS A 473 21.81 53.85 -17.44
C LYS A 473 22.72 53.50 -18.64
N ASP A 474 22.36 52.38 -19.28
CA ASP A 474 21.70 52.29 -20.60
C ASP A 474 22.09 53.32 -21.70
N GLU A 475 22.72 52.83 -22.77
CA GLU A 475 22.41 53.19 -24.17
C GLU A 475 23.07 52.22 -25.20
N SER A 476 22.23 51.36 -25.81
CA SER A 476 22.22 50.88 -27.23
C SER A 476 23.36 49.99 -27.82
N PRO A 477 23.18 49.26 -28.95
CA PRO A 477 22.05 48.46 -29.46
C PRO A 477 22.45 47.03 -29.98
N LYS A 478 21.42 46.30 -30.44
CA LYS A 478 21.34 44.90 -30.96
C LYS A 478 22.42 44.42 -31.96
N VAL A 479 22.78 43.13 -31.85
CA VAL A 479 23.02 42.18 -32.97
C VAL A 479 22.49 40.78 -32.58
N ALA A 480 21.94 40.07 -33.56
CA ALA A 480 21.16 38.84 -33.46
C ALA A 480 21.95 37.54 -33.72
N ASP A 481 21.21 36.43 -33.60
CA ASP A 481 21.43 35.04 -34.08
C ASP A 481 22.07 34.06 -33.08
N ALA A 482 21.62 32.81 -32.89
CA ALA A 482 20.41 32.08 -33.26
C ALA A 482 20.41 30.75 -32.44
N GLU A 483 19.24 30.27 -32.02
CA GLU A 483 19.06 28.99 -31.30
C GLU A 483 19.18 27.76 -32.23
N PRO A 484 19.60 26.59 -31.70
CA PRO A 484 19.63 25.34 -32.45
C PRO A 484 18.24 24.69 -32.60
N VAL A 485 17.97 24.30 -33.85
CA VAL A 485 16.73 23.72 -34.38
C VAL A 485 16.45 22.32 -33.85
N LYS A 486 15.22 22.11 -33.33
CA LYS A 486 14.63 20.79 -33.04
C LYS A 486 14.21 20.10 -34.35
N GLN A 487 14.55 18.82 -34.51
CA GLN A 487 13.99 17.97 -35.56
C GLN A 487 12.56 17.50 -35.20
N PRO A 488 11.63 17.42 -36.17
CA PRO A 488 10.25 17.05 -35.92
C PRO A 488 10.04 15.53 -35.85
N VAL A 489 9.36 15.09 -34.80
CA VAL A 489 8.79 13.73 -34.67
C VAL A 489 7.44 13.71 -35.42
N PRO A 490 7.12 12.69 -36.23
CA PRO A 490 5.89 12.65 -37.02
C PRO A 490 4.64 12.64 -36.12
N ALA A 491 3.66 13.48 -36.48
CA ALA A 491 2.39 13.58 -35.79
C ALA A 491 1.68 12.21 -35.73
N ALA A 492 1.39 11.76 -34.51
CA ALA A 492 0.47 10.66 -34.29
C ALA A 492 -0.92 11.06 -34.82
N ALA A 493 -1.57 10.16 -35.54
CA ALA A 493 -2.97 10.31 -35.93
C ALA A 493 -3.82 10.59 -34.66
N PRO A 494 -4.84 11.46 -34.73
CA PRO A 494 -5.64 11.79 -33.57
C PRO A 494 -6.31 10.52 -33.04
N ALA A 495 -6.01 10.18 -31.79
CA ALA A 495 -6.73 9.15 -31.07
C ALA A 495 -8.22 9.53 -31.06
N ALA A 496 -9.07 8.62 -31.54
CA ALA A 496 -10.51 8.80 -31.41
C ALA A 496 -10.85 9.01 -29.93
N LYS A 497 -11.54 10.11 -29.60
CA LYS A 497 -12.08 10.35 -28.26
C LYS A 497 -12.83 9.10 -27.81
N THR A 498 -12.30 8.37 -26.85
CA THR A 498 -13.01 7.26 -26.22
C THR A 498 -14.24 7.86 -25.53
N ALA A 499 -15.43 7.37 -25.87
CA ALA A 499 -16.66 7.81 -25.23
C ALA A 499 -16.57 7.55 -23.72
N ALA A 500 -17.03 8.50 -22.91
CA ALA A 500 -17.00 8.38 -21.45
C ALA A 500 -17.77 7.12 -20.99
N PRO A 501 -17.31 6.44 -19.92
CA PRO A 501 -18.01 5.28 -19.37
C PRO A 501 -19.43 5.66 -18.95
N GLY A 502 -20.37 4.74 -19.17
CA GLY A 502 -21.78 4.94 -18.84
C GLY A 502 -22.01 4.94 -17.34
N PHE A 503 -22.74 5.95 -16.86
CA PHE A 503 -23.08 6.12 -15.45
C PHE A 503 -24.59 6.03 -15.25
N LEU A 504 -24.99 5.07 -14.43
CA LEU A 504 -26.41 4.81 -14.15
C LEU A 504 -27.03 5.87 -13.23
N GLY A 505 -26.25 6.47 -12.32
CA GLY A 505 -26.77 7.46 -11.37
C GLY A 505 -27.42 6.88 -10.12
N VAL A 506 -27.07 5.66 -9.72
CA VAL A 506 -27.50 5.02 -8.46
C VAL A 506 -26.31 4.70 -7.56
N LYS A 507 -26.55 4.67 -6.24
CA LYS A 507 -25.72 3.98 -5.24
C LYS A 507 -26.42 2.69 -4.88
N CYS A 508 -25.68 1.59 -4.71
CA CYS A 508 -26.25 0.31 -4.30
C CYS A 508 -25.56 -0.24 -3.05
N ASP A 509 -26.23 -1.15 -2.34
CA ASP A 509 -25.64 -1.91 -1.23
C ASP A 509 -24.54 -2.84 -1.77
N GLY A 510 -23.37 -2.84 -1.13
CA GLY A 510 -22.24 -3.73 -1.44
C GLY A 510 -22.36 -5.12 -0.80
N ARG A 511 -23.39 -5.36 0.02
CA ARG A 511 -23.68 -6.69 0.57
C ARG A 511 -24.12 -7.64 -0.55
N VAL A 512 -23.65 -8.88 -0.49
CA VAL A 512 -24.11 -9.96 -1.37
C VAL A 512 -25.55 -10.33 -1.00
N THR A 513 -26.52 -9.66 -1.60
CA THR A 513 -27.89 -10.18 -1.65
C THR A 513 -27.98 -11.11 -2.86
N GLU A 514 -28.35 -12.37 -2.70
CA GLU A 514 -28.31 -13.39 -3.76
C GLU A 514 -29.35 -13.22 -4.90
N THR A 515 -30.01 -12.05 -5.03
CA THR A 515 -31.16 -11.92 -5.95
C THR A 515 -31.34 -10.58 -6.67
N ALA A 516 -30.57 -9.52 -6.34
CA ALA A 516 -30.65 -8.20 -6.96
C ALA A 516 -29.50 -7.27 -6.53
N ALA A 517 -29.32 -6.13 -7.21
CA ALA A 517 -28.56 -4.98 -6.70
C ALA A 517 -29.53 -3.94 -6.08
N ARG A 518 -29.53 -3.82 -4.75
CA ARG A 518 -30.41 -2.90 -4.01
C ARG A 518 -29.94 -1.45 -4.13
N VAL A 519 -30.79 -0.57 -4.65
CA VAL A 519 -30.55 0.88 -4.70
C VAL A 519 -30.66 1.49 -3.31
N THR A 520 -29.57 2.07 -2.82
CA THR A 520 -29.46 2.76 -1.53
C THR A 520 -29.38 4.29 -1.69
N GLY A 521 -29.17 4.78 -2.92
CA GLY A 521 -29.15 6.20 -3.23
C GLY A 521 -29.39 6.45 -4.72
N VAL A 522 -29.94 7.62 -5.05
CA VAL A 522 -30.12 8.09 -6.42
C VAL A 522 -29.47 9.47 -6.52
N TYR A 523 -28.66 9.70 -7.55
CA TYR A 523 -27.97 10.98 -7.74
C TYR A 523 -28.96 12.01 -8.32
N ALA A 524 -29.11 13.14 -7.63
CA ALA A 524 -29.94 14.25 -8.09
C ALA A 524 -29.42 14.82 -9.41
N GLY A 525 -30.34 15.08 -10.35
CA GLY A 525 -30.05 15.46 -11.74
C GLY A 525 -29.48 14.33 -12.60
N GLY A 526 -29.36 13.11 -12.08
CA GLY A 526 -28.74 11.98 -12.74
C GLY A 526 -29.70 11.15 -13.60
N ALA A 527 -29.13 10.27 -14.44
CA ALA A 527 -29.89 9.40 -15.35
C ALA A 527 -30.94 8.55 -14.61
N ALA A 528 -30.60 7.99 -13.45
CA ALA A 528 -31.51 7.22 -12.62
C ALA A 528 -32.71 8.01 -12.10
N GLU A 529 -32.50 9.25 -11.65
CA GLU A 529 -33.60 10.11 -11.22
C GLU A 529 -34.53 10.43 -12.39
N ALA A 530 -33.97 10.77 -13.56
CA ALA A 530 -34.73 11.03 -14.77
C ALA A 530 -35.56 9.81 -15.24
N ALA A 531 -35.12 8.59 -14.92
CA ALA A 531 -35.82 7.34 -15.21
C ALA A 531 -36.72 6.83 -14.07
N ASP A 532 -36.99 7.65 -13.06
CA ASP A 532 -37.78 7.35 -11.85
C ASP A 532 -37.26 6.14 -11.05
N LEU A 533 -35.95 5.84 -11.06
CA LEU A 533 -35.37 4.88 -10.12
C LEU A 533 -35.38 5.46 -8.70
N LYS A 534 -35.64 4.63 -7.69
CA LYS A 534 -35.86 5.04 -6.31
C LYS A 534 -35.00 4.26 -5.33
N VAL A 535 -34.67 4.90 -4.22
CA VAL A 535 -34.10 4.21 -3.05
C VAL A 535 -35.06 3.10 -2.62
N GLY A 536 -34.53 1.90 -2.44
CA GLY A 536 -35.30 0.69 -2.13
C GLY A 536 -35.58 -0.22 -3.33
N ASP A 537 -35.37 0.25 -4.57
CA ASP A 537 -35.50 -0.59 -5.76
C ASP A 537 -34.45 -1.71 -5.77
N ASP A 538 -34.86 -2.92 -6.16
CA ASP A 538 -33.97 -4.04 -6.44
C ASP A 538 -33.73 -4.14 -7.95
N ILE A 539 -32.55 -3.74 -8.44
CA ILE A 539 -32.21 -3.92 -9.86
C ILE A 539 -31.92 -5.40 -10.12
N VAL A 540 -32.73 -6.01 -10.98
CA VAL A 540 -32.66 -7.46 -11.27
C VAL A 540 -32.27 -7.76 -12.72
N GLN A 541 -32.32 -6.78 -13.61
CA GLN A 541 -31.90 -6.95 -15.01
C GLN A 541 -31.49 -5.62 -15.63
N VAL A 542 -30.40 -5.63 -16.43
CA VAL A 542 -29.99 -4.53 -17.30
C VAL A 542 -29.79 -5.07 -18.72
N GLY A 543 -30.55 -4.55 -19.68
CA GLY A 543 -30.62 -5.10 -21.03
C GLY A 543 -31.11 -6.56 -21.00
N THR A 544 -30.26 -7.47 -21.48
CA THR A 544 -30.51 -8.92 -21.44
C THR A 544 -29.81 -9.62 -20.26
N VAL A 545 -29.04 -8.89 -19.46
CA VAL A 545 -28.21 -9.46 -18.39
C VAL A 545 -28.96 -9.43 -17.06
N THR A 546 -29.11 -10.60 -16.45
CA THR A 546 -29.67 -10.73 -15.09
C THR A 546 -28.67 -10.21 -14.06
N ILE A 547 -29.14 -9.44 -13.09
CA ILE A 547 -28.36 -8.84 -12.02
C ILE A 547 -28.72 -9.57 -10.73
N ALA A 548 -27.85 -10.49 -10.28
CA ALA A 548 -28.05 -11.19 -9.02
C ALA A 548 -27.49 -10.40 -7.83
N ASN A 549 -26.52 -9.51 -8.06
CA ASN A 549 -25.88 -8.70 -7.03
C ASN A 549 -25.28 -7.41 -7.61
N PHE A 550 -24.71 -6.56 -6.76
CA PHE A 550 -24.09 -5.31 -7.18
C PHE A 550 -22.88 -5.48 -8.12
N ASN A 551 -22.11 -6.57 -7.99
CA ASN A 551 -20.98 -6.82 -8.88
C ASN A 551 -21.42 -7.14 -10.31
N ASP A 552 -22.55 -7.84 -10.48
CA ASP A 552 -23.14 -8.07 -11.81
C ASP A 552 -23.55 -6.75 -12.45
N LEU A 553 -24.20 -5.86 -11.67
CA LEU A 553 -24.56 -4.53 -12.14
C LEU A 553 -23.31 -3.76 -12.57
N ARG A 554 -22.28 -3.73 -11.72
CA ARG A 554 -21.00 -3.07 -12.03
C ARG A 554 -20.37 -3.64 -13.30
N SER A 555 -20.35 -4.97 -13.47
CA SER A 555 -19.81 -5.64 -14.65
C SER A 555 -20.59 -5.36 -15.93
N VAL A 556 -21.90 -5.20 -15.87
CA VAL A 556 -22.69 -4.81 -17.05
C VAL A 556 -22.41 -3.36 -17.42
N MET A 557 -22.27 -2.49 -16.42
CA MET A 557 -22.00 -1.08 -16.61
C MET A 557 -20.62 -0.80 -17.23
N THR A 558 -19.59 -1.63 -17.01
CA THR A 558 -18.26 -1.44 -17.63
C THR A 558 -18.26 -1.58 -19.14
N GLY A 559 -19.23 -2.32 -19.71
CA GLY A 559 -19.39 -2.49 -21.16
C GLY A 559 -20.19 -1.39 -21.84
N LEU A 560 -20.79 -0.48 -21.07
CA LEU A 560 -21.73 0.54 -21.55
C LEU A 560 -21.12 1.95 -21.48
N LYS A 561 -21.56 2.83 -22.37
CA LYS A 561 -21.02 4.19 -22.54
C LYS A 561 -22.06 5.24 -22.21
N ALA A 562 -21.60 6.44 -21.87
CA ALA A 562 -22.47 7.59 -21.73
C ALA A 562 -23.22 7.84 -23.05
N GLY A 563 -24.55 8.00 -22.96
CA GLY A 563 -25.45 8.10 -24.10
C GLY A 563 -26.10 6.79 -24.55
N ASP A 564 -25.63 5.63 -24.09
CA ASP A 564 -26.28 4.36 -24.41
C ASP A 564 -27.68 4.29 -23.75
N GLU A 565 -28.67 3.82 -24.50
CA GLU A 565 -30.00 3.54 -23.98
C GLU A 565 -30.11 2.08 -23.52
N VAL A 566 -30.50 1.89 -22.26
CA VAL A 566 -30.66 0.57 -21.66
C VAL A 566 -32.04 0.41 -21.03
N LEU A 567 -32.59 -0.80 -21.12
CA LEU A 567 -33.77 -1.21 -20.36
C LEU A 567 -33.33 -1.78 -19.01
N ILE A 568 -33.94 -1.32 -17.94
CA ILE A 568 -33.65 -1.76 -16.58
C ILE A 568 -34.93 -2.30 -15.97
N GLN A 569 -34.89 -3.54 -15.47
CA GLN A 569 -35.96 -4.06 -14.63
C GLN A 569 -35.57 -3.96 -13.18
N VAL A 570 -36.48 -3.38 -12.40
CA VAL A 570 -36.39 -3.31 -10.95
C VAL A 570 -37.59 -3.99 -10.30
N ARG A 571 -37.37 -4.52 -9.11
CA ARG A 571 -38.46 -4.92 -8.21
C ARG A 571 -38.68 -3.81 -7.19
N ARG A 572 -39.85 -3.18 -7.24
CA ARG A 572 -40.29 -2.11 -6.34
C ARG A 572 -41.52 -2.58 -5.58
N ASP A 573 -41.45 -2.63 -4.25
CA ASP A 573 -42.53 -3.12 -3.39
C ASP A 573 -43.10 -4.47 -3.82
N GLY A 574 -42.21 -5.38 -4.26
CA GLY A 574 -42.56 -6.73 -4.72
C GLY A 574 -43.13 -6.82 -6.14
N LYS A 575 -43.28 -5.70 -6.87
CA LYS A 575 -43.73 -5.67 -8.27
C LYS A 575 -42.57 -5.38 -9.21
N MET A 576 -42.60 -6.02 -10.38
CA MET A 576 -41.65 -5.76 -11.45
C MET A 576 -42.02 -4.48 -12.20
N VAL A 577 -41.04 -3.59 -12.35
CA VAL A 577 -41.15 -2.33 -13.10
C VAL A 577 -40.00 -2.29 -14.10
N THR A 578 -40.31 -2.03 -15.36
CA THR A 578 -39.31 -1.83 -16.42
C THR A 578 -39.22 -0.34 -16.72
N THR A 579 -38.01 0.21 -16.69
CA THR A 579 -37.73 1.60 -17.09
C THR A 579 -36.69 1.62 -18.21
N LYS A 580 -36.80 2.58 -19.11
CA LYS A 580 -35.80 2.85 -20.15
C LYS A 580 -34.98 4.05 -19.71
N LEU A 581 -33.66 3.93 -19.73
CA LEU A 581 -32.74 4.94 -19.23
C LEU A 581 -31.64 5.19 -20.25
N THR A 582 -31.31 6.45 -20.48
CA THR A 582 -30.10 6.86 -21.21
C THR A 582 -29.00 7.11 -20.19
N LEU A 583 -27.85 6.44 -20.34
CA LEU A 583 -26.75 6.56 -19.40
C LEU A 583 -26.10 7.94 -19.43
N GLY A 584 -25.85 8.51 -18.25
CA GLY A 584 -25.10 9.75 -18.11
C GLY A 584 -23.59 9.50 -18.23
N ALA A 585 -22.81 10.58 -18.25
CA ALA A 585 -21.39 10.50 -17.90
C ALA A 585 -21.25 10.47 -16.37
N ALA A 586 -20.24 9.76 -15.87
CA ALA A 586 -19.93 9.80 -14.45
C ALA A 586 -19.58 11.25 -14.04
N PRO A 587 -20.14 11.77 -12.93
CA PRO A 587 -19.73 13.08 -12.41
C PRO A 587 -18.23 13.01 -12.09
N GLN A 588 -17.46 13.98 -12.59
CA GLN A 588 -16.02 14.08 -12.37
C GLN A 588 -15.69 14.36 -10.89
#